data_AF-C7XPJ8-F1
#
_entry.id   AF-C7XPJ8-F1
#
_cell.length_a   1.000
_cell.length_b   1.000
_cell.length_c   1.000
_cell.angle_alpha   90.00
_cell.angle_beta   90.00
_cell.angle_gamma   90.00
#
_symmetry.space_group_name_H-M   'P 1'
#
loop_
_entity.id
_entity.type
_entity.pdbx_description
1 polymer ?
#
loop_
_entity_poly.entity_id
_entity_poly.type
_entity_poly.pdbx_seq_one_letter_code
_entity_poly.pdbx_strand_id
1 'polypeptide(L)'
;MSTRQEVYKLIIEKKDNKEIAAALNISIRTVERYRKDFNNVTNDNDIKTTTTSDKKKRKEKARVLIETGASLKEAAAESGISFNSAMKLSSKDKLQVKQLDYLKSFREQYREEITKNKKDRLNLNNIAKKKIEYTLNLTEDISKDTQKLIKMNEETEQKIFELDRIERLEKLELERNKFKNDLLIDFIERMQKLTDENIMKVLDFMKSLESDTDESID
;
A
#
# COMPACT_ATOMS: atom_id res chain seq x y z
N MET A 1 -1.00 16.83 -13.94
CA MET A 1 -0.26 16.99 -12.67
C MET A 1 0.78 18.09 -12.85
N SER A 2 1.16 18.81 -11.80
CA SER A 2 2.26 19.78 -11.88
C SER A 2 3.61 19.06 -11.76
N THR A 3 4.64 19.50 -12.49
CA THR A 3 6.01 18.95 -12.38
C THR A 3 6.52 18.92 -10.94
N ARG A 4 6.11 19.89 -10.10
CA ARG A 4 6.45 19.88 -8.67
C ARG A 4 5.83 18.70 -7.92
N GLN A 5 4.58 18.36 -8.24
CA GLN A 5 3.87 17.23 -7.61
C GLN A 5 4.49 15.90 -8.00
N GLU A 6 4.90 15.76 -9.26
CA GLU A 6 5.61 14.57 -9.74
C GLU A 6 6.97 14.41 -9.05
N VAL A 7 7.72 15.51 -8.89
CA VAL A 7 8.96 15.50 -8.10
C VAL A 7 8.70 15.08 -6.65
N TYR A 8 7.66 15.62 -5.99
CA TYR A 8 7.31 15.22 -4.63
C TYR A 8 6.97 13.75 -4.51
N LYS A 9 6.24 13.19 -5.50
CA LYS A 9 5.90 11.76 -5.52
C LYS A 9 7.17 10.90 -5.57
N LEU A 10 8.11 11.24 -6.45
CA LEU A 10 9.37 10.49 -6.58
C LEU A 10 10.29 10.67 -5.36
N ILE A 11 10.21 11.80 -4.65
CA ILE A 11 10.90 11.98 -3.37
C ILE A 11 10.38 11.00 -2.31
N ILE A 12 9.06 10.78 -2.24
CA ILE A 12 8.42 9.83 -1.32
C ILE A 12 8.82 8.38 -1.67
N GLU A 13 8.94 8.08 -2.96
CA GLU A 13 9.48 6.81 -3.47
C GLU A 13 11.01 6.64 -3.21
N LYS A 14 11.65 7.57 -2.48
CA LYS A 14 13.06 7.56 -2.10
C LYS A 14 14.07 7.56 -3.26
N LYS A 15 13.66 7.99 -4.45
CA LYS A 15 14.55 8.13 -5.61
C LYS A 15 15.58 9.24 -5.42
N ASP A 16 16.74 9.10 -6.04
CA ASP A 16 17.79 10.11 -5.95
C ASP A 16 17.49 11.34 -6.85
N ASN A 17 18.21 12.45 -6.65
CA ASN A 17 17.94 13.67 -7.43
C ASN A 17 18.28 13.52 -8.93
N LYS A 18 19.22 12.65 -9.29
CA LYS A 18 19.65 12.41 -10.68
C LYS A 18 18.62 11.56 -11.42
N GLU A 19 18.12 10.52 -10.78
CA GLU A 19 17.03 9.65 -11.22
C GLU A 19 15.76 10.47 -11.46
N ILE A 20 15.39 11.34 -10.52
CA ILE A 20 14.22 12.23 -10.68
C ILE A 20 14.41 13.19 -11.86
N ALA A 21 15.60 13.79 -11.98
CA ALA A 21 15.93 14.72 -13.06
C ALA A 21 15.84 14.04 -14.43
N ALA A 22 16.37 12.82 -14.55
CA ALA A 22 16.29 12.03 -15.76
C ALA A 22 14.85 11.59 -16.08
N ALA A 23 14.12 11.08 -15.08
CA ALA A 23 12.76 10.59 -15.26
C ALA A 23 11.77 11.68 -15.70
N LEU A 24 11.94 12.90 -15.21
CA LEU A 24 11.06 14.03 -15.53
C LEU A 24 11.63 14.98 -16.58
N ASN A 25 12.82 14.68 -17.14
CA ASN A 25 13.54 15.53 -18.09
C ASN A 25 13.66 17.00 -17.62
N ILE A 26 14.14 17.19 -16.38
CA ILE A 26 14.33 18.51 -15.76
C ILE A 26 15.75 18.64 -15.19
N SER A 27 16.19 19.88 -14.97
CA SER A 27 17.50 20.11 -14.34
C SER A 27 17.56 19.56 -12.92
N ILE A 28 18.70 18.98 -12.52
CA ILE A 28 18.98 18.54 -11.14
C ILE A 28 18.73 19.69 -10.15
N ARG A 29 19.11 20.92 -10.51
CA ARG A 29 18.88 22.13 -9.70
C ARG A 29 17.40 22.40 -9.43
N THR A 30 16.52 22.07 -10.37
CA THR A 30 15.06 22.15 -10.17
C THR A 30 14.60 21.11 -9.16
N VAL A 31 15.12 19.88 -9.23
CA VAL A 31 14.81 18.80 -8.28
C VAL A 31 15.28 19.16 -6.89
N GLU A 32 16.52 19.64 -6.74
CA GLU A 32 17.09 20.08 -5.46
C GLU A 32 16.24 21.16 -4.79
N ARG A 33 15.80 22.16 -5.57
CA ARG A 33 14.91 23.22 -5.09
C ARG A 33 13.60 22.66 -4.55
N TYR A 34 12.96 21.78 -5.31
CA TYR A 34 11.70 21.16 -4.88
C TYR A 34 11.89 20.20 -3.70
N ARG A 35 12.99 19.44 -3.64
CA ARG A 35 13.30 18.60 -2.48
C ARG A 35 13.52 19.43 -1.22
N LYS A 36 14.19 20.58 -1.33
CA LYS A 36 14.31 21.54 -0.22
C LYS A 36 12.94 22.08 0.21
N ASP A 37 12.11 22.50 -0.75
CA ASP A 37 10.73 22.95 -0.48
C ASP A 37 9.88 21.85 0.20
N PHE A 38 10.08 20.58 -0.18
CA PHE A 38 9.38 19.44 0.40
C PHE A 38 9.83 19.13 1.84
N ASN A 39 11.14 19.11 2.08
CA ASN A 39 11.73 18.76 3.37
C ASN A 39 11.61 19.88 4.41
N ASN A 40 11.40 21.13 3.98
CA ASN A 40 11.13 22.23 4.89
C ASN A 40 9.79 21.99 5.60
N VAL A 41 9.86 21.37 6.78
CA VAL A 41 8.81 21.49 7.79
C VAL A 41 8.88 22.94 8.24
N THR A 42 7.83 23.70 7.97
CA THR A 42 7.72 25.05 8.55
C THR A 42 7.54 24.88 10.05
N ASN A 43 8.66 24.83 10.78
CA ASN A 43 8.66 24.95 12.23
C ASN A 43 8.05 26.31 12.58
N ASP A 44 7.15 26.29 13.55
CA ASP A 44 6.42 27.42 14.08
C ASP A 44 7.36 28.61 14.41
N ASN A 45 6.95 29.80 13.96
CA ASN A 45 7.03 31.11 14.65
C ASN A 45 7.11 32.31 13.70
N ASP A 46 7.38 32.12 12.41
CA ASP A 46 7.21 33.21 11.44
C ASP A 46 5.74 33.28 10.99
N ILE A 47 4.92 33.93 11.81
CA ILE A 47 3.61 34.50 11.44
C ILE A 47 3.82 35.67 10.45
N LYS A 48 4.82 35.60 9.56
CA LYS A 48 4.90 36.46 8.40
C LYS A 48 3.97 35.87 7.37
N THR A 49 2.77 36.47 7.27
CA THR A 49 1.86 36.44 6.12
C THR A 49 2.34 35.52 5.01
N THR A 50 1.95 34.25 5.09
CA THR A 50 2.33 33.27 4.06
C THR A 50 1.87 33.77 2.70
N THR A 51 2.81 33.93 1.78
CA THR A 51 2.51 34.42 0.44
C THR A 51 1.52 33.46 -0.24
N THR A 52 0.77 33.95 -1.23
CA THR A 52 -0.14 33.09 -2.02
C THR A 52 0.62 31.90 -2.64
N SER A 53 1.90 32.08 -2.97
CA SER A 53 2.79 31.03 -3.48
C SER A 53 3.05 29.93 -2.45
N ASP A 54 3.34 30.29 -1.19
CA ASP A 54 3.63 29.31 -0.13
C ASP A 54 2.39 28.48 0.22
N LYS A 55 1.21 29.14 0.27
CA LYS A 55 -0.07 28.43 0.46
C LYS A 55 -0.32 27.42 -0.66
N LYS A 56 0.06 27.76 -1.90
CA LYS A 56 -0.05 26.84 -3.05
C LYS A 56 0.90 25.65 -2.91
N LYS A 57 2.17 25.88 -2.54
CA LYS A 57 3.17 24.83 -2.31
C LYS A 57 2.74 23.83 -1.23
N ARG A 58 2.24 24.32 -0.09
CA ARG A 58 1.74 23.48 1.01
C ARG A 58 0.55 22.61 0.57
N LYS A 59 -0.40 23.18 -0.19
CA LYS A 59 -1.51 22.42 -0.77
C LYS A 59 -1.03 21.37 -1.79
N GLU A 60 -0.04 21.68 -2.63
CA GLU A 60 0.56 20.71 -3.56
C GLU A 60 1.26 19.56 -2.82
N LYS A 61 1.98 19.85 -1.73
CA LYS A 61 2.58 18.83 -0.85
C LYS A 61 1.50 17.94 -0.23
N ALA A 62 0.44 18.53 0.35
CA ALA A 62 -0.67 17.80 0.93
C ALA A 62 -1.37 16.87 -0.08
N ARG A 63 -1.60 17.33 -1.32
CA ARG A 63 -2.18 16.50 -2.39
C ARG A 63 -1.38 15.24 -2.60
N VAL A 64 -0.06 15.40 -2.79
CA VAL A 64 0.82 14.29 -3.10
C VAL A 64 0.85 13.31 -1.94
N LEU A 65 1.01 13.80 -0.70
CA LEU A 65 1.03 12.94 0.49
C LEU A 65 -0.23 12.06 0.59
N ILE A 66 -1.41 12.65 0.37
CA ILE A 66 -2.69 11.92 0.38
C ILE A 66 -2.74 10.90 -0.77
N GLU A 67 -2.42 11.33 -2.00
CA GLU A 67 -2.38 10.44 -3.18
C GLU A 67 -1.38 9.27 -2.98
N THR A 68 -0.29 9.47 -2.23
CA THR A 68 0.74 8.45 -1.99
C THR A 68 0.49 7.59 -0.75
N GLY A 69 -0.62 7.77 -0.03
CA GLY A 69 -1.00 6.87 1.06
C GLY A 69 -1.15 7.49 2.45
N ALA A 70 -0.77 8.76 2.66
CA ALA A 70 -0.88 9.40 3.97
C ALA A 70 -2.34 9.65 4.36
N SER A 71 -2.64 9.60 5.66
CA SER A 71 -3.94 10.04 6.18
C SER A 71 -4.10 11.55 6.03
N LEU A 72 -5.34 12.04 6.04
CA LEU A 72 -5.62 13.49 6.00
C LEU A 72 -4.96 14.25 7.16
N LYS A 73 -4.81 13.60 8.32
CA LYS A 73 -4.20 14.20 9.51
C LYS A 73 -2.68 14.31 9.37
N GLU A 74 -2.03 13.24 8.91
CA GLU A 74 -0.58 13.23 8.64
C GLU A 74 -0.24 14.21 7.52
N ALA A 75 -0.98 14.17 6.42
CA ALA A 75 -0.78 15.08 5.30
C ALA A 75 -0.96 16.55 5.73
N ALA A 76 -1.92 16.85 6.60
CA ALA A 76 -2.13 18.19 7.15
C ALA A 76 -0.93 18.66 7.99
N ALA A 77 -0.47 17.82 8.92
CA ALA A 77 0.66 18.11 9.79
C ALA A 77 1.96 18.32 8.98
N GLU A 78 2.31 17.38 8.11
CA GLU A 78 3.56 17.42 7.34
C GLU A 78 3.61 18.55 6.30
N SER A 79 2.45 18.95 5.77
CA SER A 79 2.37 20.05 4.80
C SER A 79 2.11 21.41 5.42
N GLY A 80 1.85 21.48 6.74
CA GLY A 80 1.57 22.73 7.45
C GLY A 80 0.25 23.39 7.00
N ILE A 81 -0.78 22.60 6.71
CA ILE A 81 -2.15 23.07 6.43
C ILE A 81 -3.12 22.58 7.51
N SER A 82 -4.29 23.22 7.63
CA SER A 82 -5.32 22.72 8.54
C SER A 82 -5.96 21.43 8.01
N PHE A 83 -6.39 20.56 8.93
CA PHE A 83 -7.13 19.34 8.61
C PHE A 83 -8.35 19.61 7.71
N ASN A 84 -9.14 20.63 8.02
CA ASN A 84 -10.30 21.04 7.19
C ASN A 84 -9.90 21.42 5.77
N SER A 85 -8.71 22.02 5.58
CA SER A 85 -8.19 22.32 4.24
C SER A 85 -7.80 21.05 3.50
N ALA A 86 -7.15 20.10 4.18
CA ALA A 86 -6.81 18.79 3.62
C ALA A 86 -8.07 18.01 3.20
N MET A 87 -9.11 18.01 4.03
CA MET A 87 -10.39 17.36 3.75
C MET A 87 -11.08 17.97 2.53
N LYS A 88 -11.26 19.30 2.49
CA LYS A 88 -11.87 19.99 1.32
C LYS A 88 -11.10 19.72 0.03
N LEU A 89 -9.77 19.70 0.12
CA LEU A 89 -8.88 19.44 -1.02
C LEU A 89 -8.97 17.98 -1.48
N SER A 90 -9.05 17.03 -0.55
CA SER A 90 -9.27 15.60 -0.83
C SER A 90 -10.58 15.36 -1.58
N SER A 91 -11.69 15.93 -1.07
CA SER A 91 -13.00 15.81 -1.71
C SER A 91 -13.04 16.46 -3.10
N LYS A 92 -12.49 17.67 -3.24
CA LYS A 92 -12.49 18.42 -4.50
C LYS A 92 -11.73 17.68 -5.61
N ASP A 93 -10.53 17.19 -5.28
CA ASP A 93 -9.62 16.60 -6.27
C ASP A 93 -9.75 15.06 -6.34
N LYS A 94 -10.75 14.48 -5.64
CA LYS A 94 -11.03 13.03 -5.51
C LYS A 94 -9.80 12.22 -5.11
N LEU A 95 -9.02 12.73 -4.14
CA LEU A 95 -7.71 12.18 -3.83
C LEU A 95 -7.74 10.75 -3.26
N GLN A 96 -8.79 10.37 -2.54
CA GLN A 96 -8.95 9.01 -2.03
C GLN A 96 -9.08 7.96 -3.15
N VAL A 97 -9.71 8.32 -4.27
CA VAL A 97 -9.79 7.43 -5.44
C VAL A 97 -8.41 7.24 -6.05
N LYS A 98 -7.67 8.34 -6.24
CA LYS A 98 -6.30 8.29 -6.76
C LYS A 98 -5.34 7.57 -5.83
N GLN A 99 -5.52 7.73 -4.52
CA GLN A 99 -4.78 7.00 -3.49
C GLN A 99 -5.01 5.50 -3.63
N LEU A 100 -6.26 5.07 -3.82
CA LEU A 100 -6.58 3.67 -4.04
C LEU A 100 -5.90 3.13 -5.31
N ASP A 101 -5.93 3.87 -6.42
CA ASP A 101 -5.28 3.46 -7.67
C ASP A 101 -3.75 3.39 -7.52
N TYR A 102 -3.15 4.37 -6.85
CA TYR A 102 -1.73 4.35 -6.52
C TYR A 102 -1.37 3.12 -5.68
N LEU A 103 -2.09 2.86 -4.59
CA LEU A 103 -1.83 1.71 -3.71
C LEU A 103 -2.00 0.37 -4.44
N LYS A 104 -2.95 0.26 -5.37
CA LYS A 104 -3.09 -0.93 -6.24
C LYS A 104 -1.86 -1.12 -7.12
N SER A 105 -1.41 -0.06 -7.80
CA SER A 105 -0.22 -0.13 -8.68
C SER A 105 1.05 -0.45 -7.89
N PHE A 106 1.21 0.16 -6.72
CA PHE A 106 2.32 -0.07 -5.81
C PHE A 106 2.33 -1.52 -5.33
N ARG A 107 1.17 -2.06 -4.94
CA ARG A 107 1.04 -3.47 -4.55
C ARG A 107 1.45 -4.42 -5.67
N GLU A 108 1.04 -4.16 -6.90
CA GLU A 108 1.37 -5.02 -8.03
C GLU A 108 2.89 -5.03 -8.30
N GLN A 109 3.54 -3.87 -8.28
CA GLN A 109 4.99 -3.76 -8.39
C GLN A 109 5.72 -4.58 -7.31
N TYR A 110 5.28 -4.50 -6.06
CA TYR A 110 5.85 -5.31 -4.98
C TYR A 110 5.63 -6.80 -5.19
N ARG A 111 4.47 -7.21 -5.72
CA ARG A 111 4.21 -8.62 -6.06
C ARG A 111 5.17 -9.12 -7.13
N GLU A 112 5.32 -8.37 -8.22
CA GLU A 112 6.27 -8.70 -9.28
C GLU A 112 7.70 -8.82 -8.75
N GLU A 113 8.13 -7.88 -7.90
CA GLU A 113 9.47 -7.88 -7.30
C GLU A 113 9.66 -9.07 -6.35
N ILE A 114 8.66 -9.41 -5.52
CA ILE A 114 8.69 -10.60 -4.66
C ILE A 114 8.78 -11.88 -5.50
N THR A 115 7.98 -12.00 -6.56
CA THR A 115 8.03 -13.16 -7.47
C THR A 115 9.39 -13.29 -8.14
N LYS A 116 9.96 -12.18 -8.61
CA LYS A 116 11.30 -12.14 -9.18
C LYS A 116 12.35 -12.60 -8.17
N ASN A 117 12.32 -12.05 -6.96
CA ASN A 117 13.22 -12.45 -5.88
C ASN A 117 13.07 -13.94 -5.51
N LYS A 118 11.85 -14.47 -5.48
CA LYS A 118 11.60 -15.92 -5.29
C LYS A 118 12.26 -16.76 -6.39
N LYS A 119 12.12 -16.36 -7.66
CA LYS A 119 12.73 -17.03 -8.82
C LYS A 119 14.26 -16.96 -8.78
N ASP A 120 14.81 -15.80 -8.44
CA ASP A 120 16.26 -15.60 -8.33
C ASP A 120 16.84 -16.46 -7.19
N ARG A 121 16.18 -16.52 -6.03
CA ARG A 121 16.55 -17.44 -4.93
C ARG A 121 16.51 -18.91 -5.37
N LEU A 122 15.46 -19.33 -6.09
CA LEU A 122 15.36 -20.70 -6.60
C LEU A 122 16.52 -21.04 -7.54
N ASN A 123 16.87 -20.10 -8.44
CA ASN A 123 18.03 -20.27 -9.33
C ASN A 123 19.34 -20.40 -8.56
N LEU A 124 19.56 -19.57 -7.54
CA LEU A 124 20.74 -19.65 -6.67
C LEU A 124 20.80 -21.00 -5.92
N ASN A 125 19.68 -21.47 -5.38
CA ASN A 125 19.60 -22.78 -4.72
C ASN A 125 19.92 -23.93 -5.68
N ASN A 126 19.42 -23.88 -6.91
CA ASN A 126 19.75 -24.87 -7.94
C ASN A 126 21.25 -24.89 -8.26
N ILE A 127 21.90 -23.71 -8.34
CA ILE A 127 23.35 -23.61 -8.54
C ILE A 127 24.11 -24.17 -7.34
N ALA A 128 23.68 -23.84 -6.11
CA ALA A 128 24.27 -24.36 -4.88
C ALA A 128 24.17 -25.89 -4.82
N LYS A 129 22.99 -26.45 -5.14
CA LYS A 129 22.76 -27.90 -5.20
C LYS A 129 23.74 -28.58 -6.17
N LYS A 130 23.91 -28.05 -7.39
CA LYS A 130 24.87 -28.59 -8.37
C LYS A 130 26.31 -28.57 -7.86
N LYS A 131 26.72 -27.50 -7.16
CA LYS A 131 28.08 -27.40 -6.58
C LYS A 131 28.28 -28.40 -5.44
N ILE A 132 27.28 -28.57 -4.57
CA ILE A 132 27.31 -29.56 -3.50
C ILE A 132 27.42 -30.97 -4.10
N GLU A 133 26.60 -31.29 -5.10
CA GLU A 133 26.62 -32.57 -5.80
C GLU A 133 27.98 -32.86 -6.45
N TYR A 134 28.56 -31.87 -7.16
CA TYR A 134 29.90 -31.99 -7.72
C TYR A 134 30.96 -32.28 -6.64
N THR A 135 30.86 -31.61 -5.49
CA THR A 135 31.82 -31.78 -4.39
C THR A 135 31.70 -33.17 -3.75
N LEU A 136 30.46 -33.63 -3.52
CA LEU A 136 30.17 -34.97 -3.01
C LEU A 136 30.70 -36.07 -3.93
N ASN A 137 30.60 -35.89 -5.25
CA ASN A 137 31.13 -36.85 -6.23
C ASN A 137 32.66 -36.90 -6.29
N LEU A 138 33.36 -35.91 -5.73
CA LEU A 138 34.82 -35.84 -5.69
C LEU A 138 35.43 -36.33 -4.36
N THR A 139 34.63 -36.49 -3.31
CA THR A 139 35.11 -36.82 -1.96
C THR A 139 34.55 -38.16 -1.50
N GLU A 140 35.40 -39.06 -0.97
CA GLU A 140 34.96 -40.35 -0.39
C GLU A 140 34.05 -40.16 0.84
N ASP A 141 34.28 -39.09 1.62
CA ASP A 141 33.52 -38.78 2.84
C ASP A 141 32.88 -37.39 2.79
N ILE A 142 31.71 -37.27 3.44
CA ILE A 142 30.97 -36.01 3.53
C ILE A 142 31.54 -35.15 4.67
N SER A 143 32.13 -34.01 4.33
CA SER A 143 32.62 -33.05 5.33
C SER A 143 31.49 -32.39 6.14
N LYS A 144 31.79 -31.94 7.37
CA LYS A 144 30.86 -31.16 8.21
C LYS A 144 30.39 -29.87 7.54
N ASP A 145 31.24 -29.24 6.74
CA ASP A 145 30.89 -28.01 6.00
C ASP A 145 29.89 -28.31 4.88
N THR A 146 30.05 -29.45 4.20
CA THR A 146 29.10 -29.94 3.20
C THR A 146 27.74 -30.24 3.83
N GLN A 147 27.70 -30.86 5.01
CA GLN A 147 26.45 -31.10 5.76
C GLN A 147 25.76 -29.78 6.17
N LYS A 148 26.54 -28.79 6.61
CA LYS A 148 26.01 -27.47 6.99
C LYS A 148 25.39 -26.73 5.80
N LEU A 149 26.02 -26.81 4.62
CA LEU A 149 25.49 -26.25 3.38
C LEU A 149 24.17 -26.90 2.96
N ILE A 150 24.05 -28.23 3.08
CA ILE A 150 22.80 -28.96 2.79
C ILE A 150 21.68 -28.46 3.70
N LYS A 151 21.92 -28.39 5.01
CA LYS A 151 20.94 -27.94 5.99
C LYS A 151 20.46 -26.51 5.73
N MET A 152 21.37 -25.59 5.40
CA MET A 152 21.02 -24.21 5.07
C MET A 152 20.19 -24.10 3.78
N ASN A 153 20.45 -24.97 2.79
CA ASN A 153 19.66 -25.00 1.55
C ASN A 153 18.24 -25.49 1.83
N GLU A 154 18.08 -26.55 2.62
CA GLU A 154 16.77 -27.09 3.04
C GLU A 154 15.95 -26.05 3.82
N GLU A 155 16.55 -25.36 4.80
CA GLU A 155 15.88 -24.27 5.54
C GLU A 155 15.43 -23.12 4.62
N THR A 156 16.18 -22.86 3.55
CA THR A 156 15.84 -21.83 2.56
C THR A 156 14.67 -22.26 1.69
N GLU A 157 14.63 -23.52 1.25
CA GLU A 157 13.51 -24.09 0.49
C GLU A 157 12.20 -24.08 1.31
N GLN A 158 12.27 -24.43 2.60
CA GLN A 158 11.12 -24.37 3.50
C GLN A 158 10.57 -22.94 3.64
N LYS A 159 11.44 -21.93 3.80
CA LYS A 159 11.03 -20.52 3.83
C LYS A 159 10.37 -20.05 2.52
N ILE A 160 10.82 -20.55 1.36
CA ILE A 160 10.17 -20.26 0.08
C ILE A 160 8.74 -20.81 0.09
N PHE A 161 8.56 -22.04 0.56
CA PHE A 161 7.26 -22.70 0.63
C PHE A 161 6.28 -22.00 1.59
N GLU A 162 6.76 -21.56 2.76
CA GLU A 162 5.96 -20.78 3.71
C GLU A 162 5.48 -19.45 3.13
N LEU A 163 6.34 -18.75 2.38
CA LEU A 163 5.97 -17.51 1.70
C LEU A 163 4.92 -17.71 0.60
N ASP A 164 4.97 -18.83 -0.13
CA ASP A 164 3.93 -19.20 -1.11
C ASP A 164 2.59 -19.50 -0.43
N ARG A 165 2.61 -20.13 0.75
CA ARG A 165 1.41 -20.35 1.55
C ARG A 165 0.79 -19.03 2.01
N ILE A 166 1.59 -18.07 2.50
CA ILE A 166 1.12 -16.75 2.91
C ILE A 166 0.46 -16.01 1.74
N GLU A 167 1.08 -16.02 0.56
CA GLU A 167 0.52 -15.37 -0.63
C GLU A 167 -0.84 -15.95 -1.06
N ARG A 168 -1.02 -17.27 -0.94
CA ARG A 168 -2.32 -17.94 -1.17
C ARG A 168 -3.37 -17.50 -0.15
N LEU A 169 -2.99 -17.40 1.13
CA LEU A 169 -3.89 -16.93 2.19
C LEU A 169 -4.33 -15.48 1.96
N GLU A 170 -3.42 -14.59 1.54
CA GLU A 170 -3.78 -13.22 1.16
C GLU A 170 -4.79 -13.19 0.00
N LYS A 171 -4.60 -14.02 -1.03
CA LYS A 171 -5.54 -14.08 -2.17
C LYS A 171 -6.95 -14.51 -1.71
N LEU A 172 -7.02 -15.54 -0.86
CA LEU A 172 -8.29 -15.99 -0.27
C LEU A 172 -8.96 -14.90 0.57
N GLU A 173 -8.19 -14.14 1.34
CA GLU A 173 -8.76 -13.05 2.14
C GLU A 173 -9.32 -11.91 1.26
N LEU A 174 -8.61 -11.55 0.19
CA LEU A 174 -9.11 -10.56 -0.78
C LEU A 174 -10.38 -11.04 -1.49
N GLU A 175 -10.43 -12.30 -1.91
CA GLU A 175 -11.61 -12.89 -2.56
C GLU A 175 -12.81 -12.90 -1.60
N ARG A 176 -12.59 -13.27 -0.34
CA ARG A 176 -13.63 -13.18 0.70
C ARG A 176 -14.13 -11.75 0.89
N ASN A 177 -13.23 -10.76 0.87
CA ASN A 177 -13.60 -9.35 1.02
C ASN A 177 -14.35 -8.81 -0.21
N LYS A 178 -14.00 -9.26 -1.43
CA LYS A 178 -14.78 -8.96 -2.64
C LYS A 178 -16.19 -9.54 -2.55
N PHE A 179 -16.31 -10.82 -2.21
CA PHE A 179 -17.62 -11.48 -2.06
C PHE A 179 -18.50 -10.76 -1.03
N LYS A 180 -17.94 -10.36 0.12
CA LYS A 180 -18.68 -9.56 1.11
C LYS A 180 -19.16 -8.22 0.55
N ASN A 181 -18.33 -7.51 -0.19
CA ASN A 181 -18.71 -6.24 -0.82
C ASN A 181 -19.80 -6.43 -1.89
N ASP A 182 -19.68 -7.46 -2.72
CA ASP A 182 -20.66 -7.76 -3.77
C ASP A 182 -22.03 -8.13 -3.17
N LEU A 183 -22.03 -8.93 -2.09
CA LEU A 183 -23.25 -9.25 -1.34
C LEU A 183 -23.88 -7.99 -0.71
N LEU A 184 -23.06 -7.08 -0.21
CA LEU A 184 -23.50 -5.82 0.38
C LEU A 184 -24.09 -4.88 -0.68
N ILE A 185 -23.52 -4.86 -1.89
CA ILE A 185 -24.07 -4.14 -3.05
C ILE A 185 -25.42 -4.73 -3.46
N ASP A 186 -25.52 -6.05 -3.65
CA ASP A 186 -26.80 -6.72 -3.99
C ASP A 186 -27.88 -6.45 -2.93
N PHE A 187 -27.49 -6.48 -1.65
CA PHE A 187 -28.41 -6.16 -0.55
C PHE A 187 -28.90 -4.71 -0.62
N ILE A 188 -28.02 -3.73 -0.84
CA ILE A 188 -28.40 -2.32 -0.99
C ILE A 188 -29.32 -2.12 -2.20
N GLU A 189 -29.00 -2.72 -3.35
CA GLU A 189 -29.82 -2.60 -4.55
C GLU A 189 -31.22 -3.19 -4.37
N ARG A 190 -31.34 -4.31 -3.65
CA ARG A 190 -32.64 -4.89 -3.31
C ARG A 190 -33.40 -4.01 -2.33
N MET A 191 -32.75 -3.48 -1.30
CA MET A 191 -33.35 -2.55 -0.34
C MET A 191 -33.89 -1.29 -1.02
N GLN A 192 -33.15 -0.73 -1.99
CA GLN A 192 -33.59 0.45 -2.75
C GLN A 192 -34.80 0.19 -3.65
N LYS A 193 -35.07 -1.08 -4.01
CA LYS A 193 -36.23 -1.49 -4.82
C LYS A 193 -37.42 -1.92 -3.97
N LEU A 194 -37.30 -1.95 -2.65
CA LEU A 194 -38.42 -2.25 -1.76
C LEU A 194 -39.39 -1.07 -1.73
N THR A 195 -40.67 -1.36 -1.83
CA THR A 195 -41.74 -0.42 -1.52
C THR A 195 -41.88 -0.25 -0.02
N ASP A 196 -42.43 0.87 0.43
CA ASP A 196 -42.64 1.16 1.86
C ASP A 196 -43.39 0.03 2.60
N GLU A 197 -44.32 -0.63 1.92
CA GLU A 197 -45.05 -1.79 2.45
C GLU A 197 -44.15 -3.01 2.70
N ASN A 198 -43.18 -3.27 1.82
CA ASN A 198 -42.22 -4.36 2.01
C ASN A 198 -41.14 -3.99 3.02
N ILE A 199 -40.78 -2.71 3.16
CA ILE A 199 -39.88 -2.22 4.21
C ILE A 199 -40.51 -2.45 5.58
N MET A 200 -41.81 -2.18 5.73
CA MET A 200 -42.54 -2.44 6.98
C MET A 200 -42.56 -3.94 7.33
N LYS A 201 -42.76 -4.84 6.35
CA LYS A 201 -42.68 -6.30 6.57
C LYS A 201 -41.29 -6.75 7.04
N VAL A 202 -40.22 -6.17 6.50
CA VAL A 202 -38.85 -6.47 6.93
C VAL A 202 -38.58 -5.93 8.35
N LEU A 203 -39.07 -4.74 8.68
CA LEU A 203 -38.95 -4.17 10.04
C LEU A 203 -39.72 -5.00 11.07
N ASP A 204 -40.91 -5.48 10.72
CA ASP A 204 -41.70 -6.34 11.60
C ASP A 204 -41.03 -7.71 11.80
N PHE A 205 -40.40 -8.26 10.76
CA PHE A 205 -39.59 -9.48 10.88
C PHE A 205 -38.31 -9.28 11.71
N MET A 206 -37.62 -8.14 11.58
CA MET A 206 -36.45 -7.83 12.42
C MET A 206 -36.86 -7.69 13.90
N LYS A 207 -37.99 -7.04 14.17
CA LYS A 207 -38.56 -6.95 15.51
C LYS A 207 -38.97 -8.32 16.08
N SER A 208 -39.49 -9.23 15.25
CA SER A 208 -39.82 -10.59 15.71
C SER A 208 -38.56 -11.39 16.05
N LEU A 209 -37.45 -11.19 15.33
CA LEU A 209 -36.16 -11.80 15.66
C LEU A 209 -35.55 -11.22 16.96
N GLU A 210 -35.77 -9.95 17.25
CA GLU A 210 -35.39 -9.33 18.53
C GLU A 210 -36.27 -9.79 19.69
N SER A 211 -37.56 -10.09 19.48
CA SER A 211 -38.43 -10.65 20.53
C SER A 211 -38.19 -12.14 20.81
N ASP A 212 -37.71 -12.90 19.84
CA ASP A 212 -37.36 -14.33 20.01
C ASP A 212 -36.04 -14.54 20.78
N THR A 213 -35.30 -13.47 21.10
CA THR A 213 -34.11 -13.52 21.96
C THR A 213 -34.38 -13.14 23.42
N ASP A 214 -35.64 -12.86 23.76
CA ASP A 214 -36.11 -12.52 25.12
C ASP A 214 -36.96 -13.67 25.71
N GLU A 215 -36.50 -14.92 25.55
CA GLU A 215 -36.90 -15.99 26.47
C GLU A 215 -36.06 -15.88 27.74
N SER A 216 -36.66 -15.23 28.73
CA SER A 216 -36.43 -15.34 30.17
C SER A 216 -35.59 -16.55 30.59
N ILE A 217 -34.33 -16.29 30.96
CA ILE A 217 -33.64 -17.12 31.95
C ILE A 217 -34.04 -16.57 33.32
N ASP A 218 -35.15 -17.08 33.86
CA ASP A 218 -35.38 -17.17 35.31
C ASP A 218 -34.87 -18.54 35.81
#